data_AF-D0NQM3-F1
#
_entry.id   AF-D0NQM3-F1
#
_cell.length_a   1.000
_cell.length_b   1.000
_cell.length_c   1.000
_cell.angle_alpha   90.00
_cell.angle_beta   90.00
_cell.angle_gamma   90.00
#
_symmetry.space_group_name_H-M   'P 1'
#
loop_
_entity.id
_entity.type
_entity.pdbx_description
1 polymer ?
#
loop_
_entity_poly.entity_id
_entity_poly.type
_entity_poly.pdbx_seq_one_letter_code
_entity_poly.pdbx_strand_id
1 'polypeptide(L)'
;MTDKERYESLRHCKWVDEVVEDAPWVINDAFIEKHKIDFVCHDALPYSDTSGDASDGDVYARIKAMGKFLETRRTDGISTSDLIIRIVAEYDTFIRRNLQRGYTGKEMNVSFLKEQGIRLDMAMDKVKERVANVFSRKPGRFDQRQSV
;
A
#
# COMPACT_ATOMS: atom_id res chain seq x y z
N MET A 1 -9.93 3.10 3.39
CA MET A 1 -10.48 3.88 4.50
C MET A 1 -11.65 4.70 3.99
N THR A 2 -12.76 4.72 4.70
CA THR A 2 -13.89 5.62 4.45
C THR A 2 -13.55 7.04 4.90
N ASP A 3 -14.42 8.01 4.61
CA ASP A 3 -14.33 9.37 5.14
C ASP A 3 -14.34 9.40 6.68
N LYS A 4 -15.29 8.71 7.31
CA LYS A 4 -15.41 8.63 8.77
C LYS A 4 -14.16 8.08 9.44
N GLU A 5 -13.59 7.00 8.88
CA GLU A 5 -12.34 6.42 9.39
C GLU A 5 -11.16 7.40 9.29
N ARG A 6 -11.12 8.23 8.24
CA ARG A 6 -10.08 9.26 8.08
C ARG A 6 -10.26 10.41 9.07
N TYR A 7 -11.49 10.85 9.32
CA TYR A 7 -11.78 11.89 10.30
C TYR A 7 -11.33 11.46 11.70
N GLU A 8 -11.71 10.25 12.13
CA GLU A 8 -11.28 9.72 13.43
C GLU A 8 -9.75 9.51 13.51
N SER A 9 -9.11 9.10 12.41
CA SER A 9 -7.65 9.00 12.36
C SER A 9 -6.96 10.35 12.61
N LEU A 10 -7.49 11.45 12.08
CA LEU A 10 -6.95 12.80 12.31
C LEU A 10 -7.17 13.25 13.76
N ARG A 11 -8.30 12.92 14.39
CA ARG A 11 -8.59 13.27 15.80
C ARG A 11 -7.61 12.64 16.79
N HIS A 12 -6.97 11.53 16.42
CA HIS A 12 -5.93 10.88 17.22
C HIS A 12 -4.51 11.35 16.90
N CYS A 13 -4.34 12.33 16.02
CA CYS A 13 -3.03 12.93 15.75
C CYS A 13 -2.66 13.90 16.87
N LYS A 14 -1.46 13.72 17.46
CA LYS A 14 -0.95 14.55 18.57
C LYS A 14 -0.99 16.06 18.31
N TRP A 15 -0.87 16.47 17.05
CA TRP A 15 -0.71 17.87 16.65
C TRP A 15 -1.99 18.52 16.15
N VAL A 16 -3.13 17.82 16.22
CA VAL A 16 -4.42 18.29 15.70
C VAL A 16 -5.30 18.74 16.87
N ASP A 17 -5.74 20.00 16.81
CA ASP A 17 -6.68 20.57 17.79
C ASP A 17 -8.14 20.46 17.33
N GLU A 18 -8.41 20.68 16.05
CA GLU A 18 -9.75 20.63 15.43
C GLU A 18 -9.71 19.87 14.10
N VAL A 19 -10.78 19.13 13.79
CA VAL A 19 -10.98 18.47 12.49
C VAL A 19 -12.25 19.02 11.85
N VAL A 20 -12.09 19.68 10.71
CA VAL A 20 -13.19 20.11 9.83
C VAL A 20 -13.49 18.97 8.85
N GLU A 21 -14.69 18.40 8.95
CA GLU A 21 -15.18 17.36 8.05
C GLU A 21 -15.71 17.98 6.75
N ASP A 22 -15.73 17.19 5.67
CA ASP A 22 -16.23 17.62 4.35
C ASP A 22 -15.56 18.91 3.84
N ALA A 23 -14.23 19.00 4.03
CA ALA A 23 -13.44 20.13 3.57
C ALA A 23 -13.51 20.27 2.04
N PRO A 24 -13.62 21.50 1.51
CA PRO A 24 -13.75 21.73 0.08
C PRO A 24 -12.47 21.34 -0.67
N TRP A 25 -12.62 20.91 -1.92
CA TRP A 25 -11.49 20.60 -2.80
C TRP A 25 -10.63 21.85 -3.09
N VAL A 26 -11.28 22.98 -3.41
CA VAL A 26 -10.63 24.28 -3.58
C VAL A 26 -11.06 25.20 -2.44
N ILE A 27 -10.08 25.74 -1.70
CA ILE A 27 -10.34 26.64 -0.57
C ILE A 27 -10.75 28.02 -1.11
N ASN A 28 -11.91 28.52 -0.65
CA ASN A 28 -12.43 29.84 -1.00
C ASN A 28 -12.42 30.81 0.19
N ASP A 29 -12.63 32.10 -0.09
CA ASP A 29 -12.58 33.16 0.92
C ASP A 29 -13.63 32.97 2.03
N ALA A 30 -14.83 32.46 1.69
CA ALA A 30 -15.88 32.18 2.66
C ALA A 30 -15.48 31.09 3.67
N PHE A 31 -14.74 30.06 3.21
CA PHE A 31 -14.21 29.01 4.08
C PHE A 31 -13.12 29.56 5.00
N ILE A 32 -12.22 30.38 4.47
CA ILE A 32 -11.16 31.05 5.24
C ILE A 32 -11.75 31.95 6.33
N GLU A 33 -12.76 32.76 5.99
CA GLU A 33 -13.41 33.66 6.94
C GLU A 33 -14.19 32.89 8.00
N LYS A 34 -15.00 31.90 7.60
CA LYS A 34 -15.79 31.07 8.51
C LYS A 34 -14.93 30.38 9.57
N HIS A 35 -13.79 29.83 9.17
CA HIS A 35 -12.88 29.11 10.06
C HIS A 35 -11.75 29.98 10.61
N LYS A 36 -11.74 31.29 10.29
CA LYS A 36 -10.71 32.26 10.72
C LYS A 36 -9.29 31.78 10.44
N ILE A 37 -9.05 31.32 9.21
CA ILE A 37 -7.77 30.72 8.81
C ILE A 37 -6.73 31.82 8.53
N ASP A 38 -5.65 31.81 9.30
CA ASP A 38 -4.51 32.70 9.09
C ASP A 38 -3.57 32.19 7.99
N PHE A 39 -3.22 30.90 8.04
CA PHE A 39 -2.31 30.24 7.11
C PHE A 39 -2.83 28.87 6.68
N VAL A 40 -2.45 28.46 5.47
CA VAL A 40 -2.68 27.11 4.94
C VAL A 40 -1.35 26.41 4.73
N CYS A 41 -1.22 25.20 5.27
CA CYS A 41 0.02 24.44 5.23
C CYS A 41 -0.12 23.18 4.35
N HIS A 42 0.69 23.08 3.29
CA HIS A 42 0.78 21.89 2.42
C HIS A 42 2.18 21.83 1.79
N ASP A 43 2.55 20.70 1.17
CA ASP A 43 3.79 20.64 0.38
C ASP A 43 3.76 21.63 -0.80
N ALA A 44 4.96 22.05 -1.23
CA ALA A 44 5.14 23.13 -2.19
C ALA A 44 4.72 22.77 -3.63
N LEU A 45 4.52 21.49 -3.93
CA LEU A 45 4.24 21.06 -5.30
C LEU A 45 2.87 21.62 -5.75
N PRO A 46 2.76 22.13 -6.99
CA PRO A 46 1.47 22.52 -7.54
C PRO A 46 0.52 21.33 -7.52
N TYR A 47 -0.66 21.52 -6.94
CA TYR A 47 -1.64 20.45 -6.82
C TYR A 47 -2.71 20.66 -7.88
N SER A 48 -2.64 19.83 -8.94
CA SER A 48 -3.46 20.00 -10.14
C SER A 48 -4.94 20.00 -9.82
N ASP A 49 -5.62 21.05 -10.26
CA ASP A 49 -7.06 21.14 -10.13
C ASP A 49 -7.77 20.29 -11.19
N THR A 50 -8.66 19.43 -10.72
CA THR A 50 -9.52 18.57 -11.54
C THR A 50 -10.97 19.02 -11.54
N SER A 51 -11.36 20.01 -10.70
CA SER A 51 -12.73 20.53 -10.66
C SER A 51 -12.95 21.69 -11.63
N GLY A 52 -11.90 22.40 -12.02
CA GLY A 52 -11.96 23.57 -12.89
C GLY A 52 -12.28 24.87 -12.15
N ASP A 53 -12.22 24.84 -10.82
CA ASP A 53 -12.48 25.99 -9.95
C ASP A 53 -11.22 26.83 -9.68
N ALA A 54 -10.03 26.27 -9.92
CA ALA A 54 -8.76 26.97 -9.75
C ALA A 54 -8.39 27.77 -11.00
N SER A 55 -7.99 29.03 -10.81
CA SER A 55 -7.64 29.97 -11.90
C SER A 55 -6.45 29.51 -12.75
N ASP A 56 -5.44 28.91 -12.12
CA ASP A 56 -4.15 28.62 -12.75
C ASP A 56 -3.81 27.12 -12.71
N GLY A 57 -4.83 26.27 -12.49
CA GLY A 57 -4.68 24.82 -12.41
C GLY A 57 -4.00 24.29 -11.15
N ASP A 58 -3.63 25.15 -10.19
CA ASP A 58 -3.19 24.76 -8.83
C ASP A 58 -4.25 25.20 -7.81
N VAL A 59 -4.80 24.24 -7.05
CA VAL A 59 -5.85 24.52 -6.04
C VAL A 59 -5.39 25.49 -4.94
N TYR A 60 -4.08 25.66 -4.75
CA TYR A 60 -3.50 26.57 -3.77
C TYR A 60 -3.02 27.91 -4.36
N ALA A 61 -3.14 28.13 -5.67
CA ALA A 61 -2.60 29.32 -6.36
C ALA A 61 -3.05 30.63 -5.69
N ARG A 62 -4.35 30.75 -5.38
CA ARG A 62 -4.91 31.93 -4.70
C ARG A 62 -4.30 32.14 -3.31
N ILE A 63 -4.16 31.08 -2.52
CA ILE A 63 -3.63 31.16 -1.16
C ILE A 63 -2.16 31.58 -1.16
N LYS A 64 -1.39 31.08 -2.14
CA LYS A 64 -0.01 31.49 -2.40
C LYS A 64 0.06 32.98 -2.78
N ALA A 65 -0.81 33.45 -3.68
CA ALA A 65 -0.87 34.85 -4.09
C ALA A 65 -1.23 35.81 -2.93
N MET A 66 -2.02 35.34 -1.95
CA MET A 66 -2.35 36.09 -0.73
C MET A 66 -1.21 36.12 0.30
N GLY A 67 -0.11 35.40 0.08
CA GLY A 67 0.99 35.28 1.05
C GLY A 67 0.62 34.48 2.30
N LYS A 68 -0.44 33.66 2.24
CA LYS A 68 -0.96 32.87 3.37
C LYS A 68 -0.58 31.38 3.29
N PHE A 69 0.22 30.98 2.31
CA PHE A 69 0.63 29.58 2.14
C PHE A 69 1.97 29.33 2.85
N LEU A 70 2.02 28.30 3.70
CA LEU A 70 3.23 27.84 4.38
C LEU A 70 3.62 26.44 3.88
N GLU A 71 4.81 26.36 3.28
CA GLU A 71 5.29 25.11 2.70
C GLU A 71 5.75 24.13 3.78
N THR A 72 5.25 22.90 3.71
CA THR A 72 5.75 21.77 4.51
C THR A 72 6.63 20.86 3.67
N ARG A 73 7.42 20.01 4.34
CA ARG A 73 8.28 19.02 3.69
C ARG A 73 7.66 17.65 3.81
N ARG A 74 7.68 16.91 2.69
CA ARG A 74 7.28 15.50 2.66
C ARG A 74 8.28 14.66 3.46
N THR A 75 7.80 13.59 4.07
CA THR A 75 8.65 12.59 4.73
C THR A 75 9.03 11.52 3.72
N ASP A 76 10.33 11.37 3.47
CA ASP A 76 10.83 10.37 2.53
C ASP A 76 10.64 8.94 3.05
N GLY A 77 10.41 8.00 2.12
CA GLY A 77 10.29 6.57 2.44
C GLY A 77 8.95 6.12 3.03
N ILE A 78 7.95 7.00 3.09
CA ILE A 78 6.60 6.67 3.52
C ILE A 78 5.53 7.35 2.65
N SER A 79 4.57 6.58 2.16
CA SER A 79 3.35 7.09 1.53
C SER A 79 2.25 6.02 1.53
N THR A 80 0.99 6.43 1.34
CA THR A 80 -0.13 5.48 1.23
C THR A 80 0.09 4.49 0.08
N SER A 81 0.56 4.96 -1.07
CA SER A 81 0.86 4.09 -2.22
C SER A 81 1.97 3.10 -1.90
N ASP A 82 3.04 3.53 -1.24
CA ASP A 82 4.14 2.64 -0.83
C ASP A 82 3.65 1.56 0.15
N LEU A 83 2.82 1.92 1.14
CA LEU A 83 2.20 0.94 2.03
C LEU A 83 1.34 -0.08 1.27
N ILE A 84 0.52 0.37 0.32
CA ILE A 84 -0.30 -0.51 -0.53
C ILE A 84 0.60 -1.45 -1.34
N ILE A 85 1.65 -0.91 -1.99
CA ILE A 85 2.57 -1.69 -2.82
C ILE A 85 3.26 -2.77 -1.99
N ARG A 86 3.72 -2.47 -0.78
CA ARG A 86 4.35 -3.46 0.12
C ARG A 86 3.39 -4.60 0.45
N ILE A 87 2.11 -4.31 0.70
CA ILE A 87 1.10 -5.34 0.98
C ILE A 87 0.83 -6.18 -0.28
N VAL A 88 0.67 -5.54 -1.44
CA VAL A 88 0.39 -6.22 -2.71
C VAL A 88 1.56 -7.10 -3.14
N ALA A 89 2.80 -6.64 -2.97
CA ALA A 89 4.00 -7.41 -3.30
C ALA A 89 4.08 -8.74 -2.53
N GLU A 90 3.62 -8.74 -1.27
CA GLU A 90 3.61 -9.93 -0.41
C GLU A 90 2.32 -10.76 -0.51
N TYR A 91 1.39 -10.39 -1.39
CA TYR A 91 0.08 -11.03 -1.50
C TYR A 91 0.17 -12.50 -1.91
N ASP A 92 0.99 -12.83 -2.91
CA ASP A 92 1.16 -14.22 -3.36
C ASP A 92 1.85 -15.08 -2.29
N THR A 93 2.82 -14.52 -1.56
CA THR A 93 3.46 -15.16 -0.40
C THR A 93 2.44 -15.46 0.69
N PHE A 94 1.57 -14.49 1.01
CA PHE A 94 0.49 -14.65 1.96
C PHE A 94 -0.44 -15.80 1.58
N ILE A 95 -0.86 -15.89 0.31
CA ILE A 95 -1.75 -16.96 -0.15
C ILE A 95 -1.06 -18.33 -0.05
N ARG A 96 0.16 -18.46 -0.59
CA ARG A 96 0.95 -19.71 -0.54
C ARG A 96 1.06 -20.24 0.88
N ARG A 97 1.44 -19.37 1.83
CA ARG A 97 1.61 -19.72 3.24
C ARG A 97 0.30 -20.21 3.88
N ASN A 98 -0.82 -19.57 3.58
CA ASN A 98 -2.11 -19.94 4.19
C ASN A 98 -2.74 -21.18 3.54
N LEU A 99 -2.58 -21.39 2.23
CA LEU A 99 -2.97 -22.65 1.58
C LEU A 99 -2.22 -23.85 2.17
N GLN A 100 -0.93 -23.69 2.47
CA GLN A 100 -0.13 -24.74 3.15
C GLN A 100 -0.63 -25.02 4.59
N ARG A 101 -1.21 -24.02 5.26
CA ARG A 101 -1.84 -24.18 6.58
C ARG A 101 -3.24 -24.77 6.53
N GLY A 102 -3.78 -25.01 5.33
CA GLY A 102 -5.09 -25.64 5.13
C GLY A 102 -6.25 -24.66 4.91
N TYR A 103 -6.00 -23.35 4.87
CA TYR A 103 -7.03 -22.38 4.48
C TYR A 103 -7.38 -22.53 2.99
N THR A 104 -8.62 -22.19 2.64
CA THR A 104 -9.11 -22.16 1.26
C THR A 104 -9.03 -20.75 0.68
N GLY A 105 -8.98 -20.63 -0.66
CA GLY A 105 -8.99 -19.32 -1.31
C GLY A 105 -10.24 -18.51 -1.00
N LYS A 106 -11.39 -19.18 -0.84
CA LYS A 106 -12.67 -18.55 -0.48
C LYS A 106 -12.60 -17.82 0.88
N GLU A 107 -11.94 -18.42 1.88
CA GLU A 107 -11.75 -17.79 3.20
C GLU A 107 -10.83 -16.57 3.15
N MET A 108 -9.96 -16.51 2.14
CA MET A 108 -9.02 -15.39 1.93
C MET A 108 -9.50 -14.38 0.89
N ASN A 109 -10.75 -14.50 0.41
CA ASN A 109 -11.30 -13.70 -0.69
C ASN A 109 -10.42 -13.73 -1.97
N VAL A 110 -9.81 -14.88 -2.24
CA VAL A 110 -8.99 -15.14 -3.42
C VAL A 110 -9.85 -15.80 -4.49
N SER A 111 -9.69 -15.38 -5.75
CA SER A 111 -10.41 -15.98 -6.86
C SER A 111 -9.98 -17.45 -7.07
N PHE A 112 -10.93 -18.29 -7.49
CA PHE A 112 -10.68 -19.72 -7.70
C PHE A 112 -9.52 -19.98 -8.67
N LEU A 113 -9.43 -19.22 -9.76
CA LEU A 113 -8.35 -19.34 -10.75
C LEU A 113 -6.98 -19.04 -10.13
N LYS A 114 -6.87 -17.98 -9.32
CA LYS A 114 -5.62 -17.62 -8.64
C LYS A 114 -5.23 -18.69 -7.63
N GLU A 115 -6.19 -19.24 -6.89
CA GLU A 115 -5.94 -20.36 -5.97
C GLU A 115 -5.38 -21.58 -6.71
N GLN A 116 -6.02 -22.01 -7.80
CA GLN A 116 -5.55 -23.17 -8.57
C GLN A 116 -4.17 -22.92 -9.19
N GLY A 117 -3.92 -21.71 -9.71
CA GLY A 117 -2.60 -21.32 -10.21
C GLY A 117 -1.52 -21.46 -9.15
N ILE A 118 -1.76 -20.93 -7.95
CA ILE A 118 -0.80 -21.03 -6.84
C ILE A 118 -0.62 -22.49 -6.37
N ARG A 119 -1.67 -23.30 -6.34
CA ARG A 119 -1.57 -24.74 -6.01
C ARG A 119 -0.70 -25.49 -7.02
N LEU A 120 -0.85 -25.17 -8.31
CA LEU A 120 -0.03 -25.75 -9.38
C LEU A 120 1.44 -25.36 -9.21
N ASP A 121 1.72 -24.07 -8.98
CA ASP A 121 3.08 -23.57 -8.71
C ASP A 121 3.74 -24.33 -7.54
N MET A 122 3.04 -24.43 -6.41
CA MET A 122 3.54 -25.15 -5.24
C MET A 122 3.78 -26.65 -5.51
N ALA A 123 2.95 -27.28 -6.33
CA ALA A 123 3.13 -28.67 -6.73
C ALA A 123 4.37 -28.83 -7.63
N MET A 124 4.56 -27.90 -8.59
CA MET A 124 5.75 -27.88 -9.45
C MET A 124 7.03 -27.65 -8.64
N ASP A 125 7.02 -26.75 -7.67
CA ASP A 125 8.17 -26.50 -6.78
C ASP A 125 8.56 -27.76 -6.00
N LYS A 126 7.57 -28.49 -5.44
CA LYS A 126 7.82 -29.78 -4.76
C LYS A 126 8.40 -30.84 -5.69
N VAL A 127 7.95 -30.90 -6.95
CA VAL A 127 8.49 -31.84 -7.93
C VAL A 127 9.94 -31.48 -8.26
N LYS A 128 10.25 -30.20 -8.50
CA LYS A 128 11.61 -29.73 -8.75
C LYS A 128 12.54 -30.06 -7.58
N GLU A 129 12.12 -29.83 -6.34
CA GLU A 129 12.90 -30.18 -5.15
C GLU A 129 13.16 -31.69 -5.04
N ARG A 130 12.15 -32.54 -5.28
CA ARG A 130 12.33 -34.00 -5.29
C ARG A 130 13.33 -34.44 -6.35
N VAL A 131 13.22 -33.88 -7.55
CA VAL A 131 14.13 -34.18 -8.67
C VAL A 131 15.56 -33.76 -8.33
N ALA A 132 15.77 -32.55 -7.82
CA ALA A 132 17.08 -32.08 -7.37
C ALA A 132 17.68 -32.95 -6.25
N ASN A 133 16.86 -33.40 -5.31
CA ASN A 133 17.27 -34.32 -4.24
C ASN A 133 17.66 -35.72 -4.75
N VAL A 134 17.02 -36.22 -5.81
CA VAL A 134 17.40 -37.49 -6.44
C VAL A 134 18.70 -37.35 -7.21
N PHE A 135 18.89 -36.26 -7.96
CA PHE A 135 20.12 -36.04 -8.73
C PHE A 135 21.35 -35.70 -7.88
N SER A 136 21.15 -35.08 -6.71
CA SER A 136 22.24 -34.82 -5.75
C SER A 136 22.68 -36.07 -4.96
N ARG A 137 21.83 -37.10 -4.88
CA ARG A 137 22.21 -38.42 -4.36
C ARG A 137 22.99 -39.21 -5.44
N LYS A 138 24.31 -39.05 -5.50
CA LYS A 138 25.19 -39.98 -6.26
C LYS A 138 24.94 -41.43 -5.80
N PRO A 139 25.02 -42.43 -6.72
CA PRO A 139 24.82 -43.83 -6.36
C PRO A 139 25.90 -44.25 -5.35
N GLY A 140 25.46 -44.81 -4.24
CA GLY A 140 26.32 -45.35 -3.19
C GLY A 140 27.34 -46.33 -3.78
N ARG A 141 28.61 -46.12 -3.42
CA ARG A 141 29.73 -47.01 -3.71
C ARG A 141 29.34 -48.43 -3.26
N PHE A 142 29.18 -49.35 -4.20
CA PHE A 142 28.97 -50.78 -3.93
C PHE A 142 30.18 -51.29 -3.15
N ASP A 143 29.97 -51.56 -1.86
CA ASP A 143 30.97 -52.16 -0.99
C ASP A 143 31.18 -53.61 -1.44
N GLN A 144 32.32 -53.89 -2.07
CA GLN A 144 32.75 -55.25 -2.40
C GLN A 144 33.02 -55.98 -1.09
N ARG A 145 32.00 -56.67 -0.56
CA ARG A 145 32.24 -57.71 0.44
C ARG A 145 33.03 -58.84 -0.22
N GLN A 146 34.22 -59.04 0.33
CA GLN A 146 35.21 -60.03 -0.04
C GLN A 146 34.59 -61.43 -0.24
N SER A 147 34.88 -62.04 -1.38
CA SER A 147 34.80 -63.49 -1.56
C SER A 147 35.99 -64.15 -0.87
N VAL A 148 35.69 -65.21 -0.14
CA VAL A 148 36.60 -66.18 0.50
C VAL A 148 37.62 -66.74 -0.51
#